data_AF-A0A1J3GLV3-F1
#
_entry.id   AF-A0A1J3GLV3-F1
#
_cell.length_a   1.000
_cell.length_b   1.000
_cell.length_c   1.000
_cell.angle_alpha   90.00
_cell.angle_beta   90.00
_cell.angle_gamma   90.00
#
_symmetry.space_group_name_H-M   'P 1'
#
loop_
_entity.id
_entity.type
_entity.pdbx_description
1 polymer ?
#
loop_
_entity_poly.entity_id
_entity_poly.type
_entity_poly.pdbx_seq_one_letter_code
_entity_poly.pdbx_strand_id
1 'polypeptide(L)'
;MVPPLLPRHVTAVIKCQRDPMKALEMFNSMKKEDAFKHTLSTYRSVIEKLGSHGRFEAMEEVLVEMRQNVGNHMLEGVYVGAMKNYGKKGKVQEAVNVFERMDFYDCEPTVFSYNAIMSVLVDSGYFDQAHKVYMRMRDKGITPDVYSFTIRMKSFCRTSRPYAALRLLNNMASQGCEMNVVAYCTVVGGFYEEGFKAEAYELFGKMIASG
;
A
#
# COMPACT_ATOMS: atom_id res chain seq x y z
N MET A 1 -10.77 41.32 8.63
CA MET A 1 -10.36 40.56 7.43
C MET A 1 -10.38 39.08 7.82
N VAL A 2 -11.11 38.23 7.10
CA VAL A 2 -11.14 36.78 7.40
C VAL A 2 -9.78 36.20 7.00
N PRO A 3 -9.12 35.38 7.84
CA PRO A 3 -7.83 34.80 7.51
C PRO A 3 -7.93 33.90 6.27
N PRO A 4 -6.89 33.86 5.42
CA PRO A 4 -6.93 33.08 4.18
C PRO A 4 -7.07 31.59 4.48
N LEU A 5 -7.94 30.91 3.73
CA LEU A 5 -8.12 29.48 3.81
C LEU A 5 -6.88 28.77 3.24
N LEU A 6 -6.24 27.92 4.05
CA LEU A 6 -5.04 27.19 3.67
C LEU A 6 -5.36 25.71 3.41
N PRO A 7 -4.62 25.02 2.52
CA PRO A 7 -4.83 23.59 2.26
C PRO A 7 -4.77 22.69 3.50
N ARG A 8 -3.99 23.09 4.52
CA ARG A 8 -3.93 22.39 5.82
C ARG A 8 -5.25 22.45 6.59
N HIS A 9 -5.99 23.56 6.48
CA HIS A 9 -7.30 23.72 7.13
C HIS A 9 -8.31 22.77 6.47
N VAL A 10 -8.33 22.72 5.13
CA VAL A 10 -9.18 21.81 4.35
C VAL A 10 -8.87 20.35 4.66
N THR A 11 -7.58 20.00 4.70
CA THR A 11 -7.12 18.64 5.07
C THR A 11 -7.61 18.23 6.47
N ALA A 12 -7.51 19.13 7.46
CA ALA A 12 -7.94 18.86 8.82
C ALA A 12 -9.46 18.61 8.88
N VAL A 13 -10.26 19.45 8.20
CA VAL A 13 -11.72 19.31 8.16
C VAL A 13 -12.14 17.98 7.52
N ILE A 14 -11.53 17.59 6.39
CA ILE A 14 -11.81 16.32 5.71
C ILE A 14 -11.53 15.12 6.61
N LYS A 15 -10.41 15.16 7.34
CA LYS A 15 -10.03 14.07 8.27
C LYS A 15 -10.97 13.98 9.48
N CYS A 16 -11.41 15.11 10.02
CA CYS A 16 -12.32 15.16 11.16
C CYS A 16 -13.77 14.82 10.80
N GLN A 17 -14.22 15.12 9.59
CA GLN A 17 -15.57 14.81 9.14
C GLN A 17 -15.77 13.30 9.09
N ARG A 18 -16.79 12.77 9.78
CA ARG A 18 -17.08 11.34 9.88
C ARG A 18 -17.66 10.81 8.57
N ASP A 19 -18.61 11.53 8.00
CA ASP A 19 -19.29 11.12 6.77
C ASP A 19 -18.41 11.41 5.53
N PRO A 20 -18.06 10.40 4.71
CA PRO A 20 -17.18 10.59 3.56
C PRO A 20 -17.79 11.45 2.45
N MET A 21 -19.11 11.44 2.28
CA MET A 21 -19.80 12.24 1.27
C MET A 21 -19.92 13.70 1.72
N LYS A 22 -20.19 13.96 3.00
CA LYS A 22 -20.11 15.33 3.54
C LYS A 22 -18.69 15.89 3.46
N ALA A 23 -17.67 15.06 3.68
CA ALA A 23 -16.28 15.49 3.50
C ALA A 23 -15.99 15.89 2.04
N LEU A 24 -16.57 15.16 1.08
CA LEU A 24 -16.49 15.47 -0.34
C LEU A 24 -17.27 16.74 -0.71
N GLU A 25 -18.47 16.94 -0.18
CA GLU A 25 -19.24 18.19 -0.35
C GLU A 25 -18.48 19.40 0.18
N MET A 26 -17.87 19.27 1.36
CA MET A 26 -17.00 20.30 1.94
C MET A 26 -15.79 20.58 1.05
N PHE A 27 -15.12 19.53 0.55
CA PHE A 27 -14.03 19.65 -0.41
C PHE A 27 -14.46 20.42 -1.66
N ASN A 28 -15.56 20.01 -2.30
CA ASN A 28 -16.08 20.65 -3.52
C ASN A 28 -16.54 22.09 -3.30
N SER A 29 -17.07 22.41 -2.12
CA SER A 29 -17.52 23.77 -1.81
C SER A 29 -16.37 24.79 -1.79
N MET A 30 -15.15 24.35 -1.46
CA MET A 30 -13.97 25.23 -1.45
C MET A 30 -13.58 25.72 -2.84
N LYS A 31 -14.01 25.04 -3.91
CA LYS A 31 -13.78 25.48 -5.29
C LYS A 31 -14.52 26.77 -5.64
N LYS A 32 -15.59 27.09 -4.92
CA LYS A 32 -16.38 28.31 -5.12
C LYS A 32 -15.71 29.55 -4.55
N GLU A 33 -14.65 29.39 -3.77
CA GLU A 33 -13.82 30.50 -3.30
C GLU A 33 -12.74 30.79 -4.35
N ASP A 34 -12.86 31.92 -5.05
CA ASP A 34 -12.03 32.30 -6.23
C ASP A 34 -10.50 32.22 -6.00
N ALA A 35 -10.05 32.23 -4.74
CA ALA A 35 -8.63 32.20 -4.38
C ALA A 35 -8.10 30.81 -4.01
N PHE A 36 -8.96 29.80 -3.79
CA PHE A 36 -8.52 28.51 -3.27
C PHE A 36 -8.30 27.49 -4.38
N LYS A 37 -7.09 26.90 -4.41
CA LYS A 37 -6.76 25.79 -5.30
C LYS A 37 -6.43 24.54 -4.49
N HIS A 38 -7.05 23.42 -4.85
CA HIS A 38 -6.71 22.13 -4.25
C HIS A 38 -5.26 21.75 -4.57
N THR A 39 -4.63 21.06 -3.62
CA THR A 39 -3.26 20.59 -3.67
C THR A 39 -3.25 19.06 -3.56
N LEU A 40 -2.12 18.42 -3.85
CA LEU A 40 -1.97 16.98 -3.66
C LEU A 40 -2.40 16.51 -2.26
N SER A 41 -2.11 17.29 -1.21
CA SER A 41 -2.48 16.94 0.16
C SER A 41 -3.99 16.94 0.43
N THR A 42 -4.75 17.88 -0.18
CA THR A 42 -6.21 17.92 -0.01
C THR A 42 -6.88 16.80 -0.81
N TYR A 43 -6.44 16.56 -2.06
CA TYR A 43 -6.89 15.43 -2.87
C TYR A 43 -6.62 14.09 -2.18
N ARG A 44 -5.38 13.86 -1.72
CA ARG A 44 -5.02 12.64 -0.99
C ARG A 44 -5.92 12.40 0.21
N SER A 45 -6.22 13.43 0.99
CA SER A 45 -7.04 13.31 2.19
C SER A 45 -8.48 12.90 1.88
N VAL A 46 -9.10 13.47 0.84
CA VAL A 46 -10.47 13.10 0.45
C VAL A 46 -10.51 11.72 -0.21
N ILE A 47 -9.51 11.36 -1.02
CA ILE A 47 -9.39 10.03 -1.64
C ILE A 47 -9.21 8.94 -0.58
N GLU A 48 -8.34 9.16 0.40
CA GLU A 48 -8.16 8.26 1.55
C GLU A 48 -9.46 8.11 2.35
N LYS A 49 -10.19 9.21 2.57
CA LYS A 49 -11.47 9.20 3.26
C LYS A 49 -12.53 8.40 2.49
N LEU A 50 -12.72 8.67 1.21
CA LEU A 50 -13.69 7.97 0.36
C LEU A 50 -13.36 6.48 0.24
N GLY A 51 -12.10 6.15 -0.06
CA GLY A 51 -11.64 4.77 -0.24
C GLY A 51 -11.77 3.92 1.03
N SER A 52 -11.40 4.44 2.19
CA SER A 52 -11.55 3.71 3.47
C SER A 52 -13.01 3.40 3.81
N HIS A 53 -13.95 4.22 3.34
CA HIS A 53 -15.40 4.03 3.52
C HIS A 53 -16.05 3.30 2.32
N GLY A 54 -15.26 2.86 1.34
CA GLY A 54 -15.75 2.13 0.17
C GLY A 54 -16.56 2.96 -0.82
N ARG A 55 -16.48 4.30 -0.77
CA ARG A 55 -17.11 5.21 -1.73
C ARG A 55 -16.26 5.32 -3.00
N PHE A 56 -16.13 4.21 -3.70
CA PHE A 56 -15.16 4.06 -4.79
C PHE A 56 -15.51 4.82 -6.06
N GLU A 57 -16.79 4.97 -6.38
CA GLU A 57 -17.23 5.77 -7.54
C GLU A 57 -16.81 7.23 -7.36
N ALA A 58 -17.20 7.85 -6.24
CA ALA A 58 -16.75 9.19 -5.89
C ALA A 58 -15.22 9.30 -5.74
N MET A 59 -14.55 8.26 -5.25
CA MET A 59 -13.07 8.24 -5.18
C MET A 59 -12.44 8.32 -6.57
N GLU A 60 -12.97 7.59 -7.56
CA GLU A 60 -12.49 7.61 -8.94
C GLU A 60 -12.76 8.95 -9.62
N GLU A 61 -13.91 9.58 -9.38
CA GLU A 61 -14.19 10.94 -9.86
C GLU A 61 -13.13 11.94 -9.37
N VAL A 62 -12.82 11.89 -8.07
CA VAL A 62 -11.80 12.76 -7.48
C VAL A 62 -10.39 12.43 -7.99
N LEU A 63 -10.08 11.16 -8.25
CA LEU A 63 -8.82 10.74 -8.88
C LEU A 63 -8.69 11.31 -10.31
N VAL A 64 -9.77 11.28 -11.11
CA VAL A 64 -9.81 11.87 -12.45
C VAL A 64 -9.56 13.38 -12.37
N GLU A 65 -10.25 14.08 -11.47
CA GLU A 65 -10.07 15.51 -11.28
C GLU A 65 -8.64 15.86 -10.84
N MET A 66 -8.08 15.11 -9.89
CA MET A 66 -6.72 15.33 -9.39
C MET A 66 -5.69 15.26 -10.53
N ARG A 67 -5.82 14.30 -11.45
CA ARG A 67 -4.91 14.16 -12.62
C ARG A 67 -4.92 15.37 -13.54
N GLN A 68 -6.02 16.11 -13.61
CA GLN A 68 -6.11 17.33 -14.43
C GLN A 68 -5.46 18.54 -13.75
N ASN A 69 -5.24 18.49 -12.43
CA ASN A 69 -4.81 19.63 -11.62
C ASN A 69 -3.42 19.47 -11.00
N VAL A 70 -2.90 18.24 -10.94
CA VAL A 70 -1.65 17.90 -10.25
C VAL A 70 -0.76 17.09 -11.19
N GLY A 71 0.53 17.41 -11.24
CA GLY A 71 1.50 16.68 -12.07
C GLY A 71 1.54 15.19 -11.71
N ASN A 72 1.35 14.32 -12.71
CA ASN A 72 1.10 12.90 -12.47
C ASN A 72 2.27 12.15 -11.81
N HIS A 73 3.50 12.61 -12.01
CA HIS A 73 4.69 12.04 -11.36
C HIS A 73 4.62 12.10 -9.81
N MET A 74 3.78 12.96 -9.22
CA MET A 74 3.62 13.08 -7.77
C MET A 74 2.53 12.16 -7.18
N LEU A 75 1.85 11.36 -8.00
CA LEU A 75 0.62 10.67 -7.61
C LEU A 75 0.83 9.28 -7.01
N GLU A 76 2.08 8.79 -6.93
CA GLU A 76 2.37 7.43 -6.46
C GLU A 76 1.70 7.12 -5.11
N GLY A 77 1.87 8.02 -4.13
CA GLY A 77 1.28 7.84 -2.80
C GLY A 77 -0.24 7.76 -2.81
N VAL A 78 -0.91 8.42 -3.76
CA VAL A 78 -2.36 8.39 -3.93
C VAL A 78 -2.79 7.05 -4.52
N TYR A 79 -2.10 6.56 -5.56
CA TYR A 79 -2.37 5.25 -6.15
C TYR A 79 -2.12 4.11 -5.16
N VAL A 80 -1.03 4.16 -4.39
CA VAL A 80 -0.74 3.22 -3.30
C VAL A 80 -1.87 3.22 -2.26
N GLY A 81 -2.38 4.40 -1.88
CA GLY A 81 -3.52 4.53 -0.98
C GLY A 81 -4.79 3.88 -1.56
N ALA A 82 -5.10 4.17 -2.83
CA ALA A 82 -6.25 3.61 -3.53
C ALA A 82 -6.17 2.08 -3.64
N MET A 83 -5.02 1.52 -4.05
CA MET A 83 -4.77 0.07 -4.10
C MET A 83 -5.05 -0.60 -2.75
N LYS A 84 -4.50 -0.04 -1.66
CA LYS A 84 -4.72 -0.55 -0.30
C LYS A 84 -6.19 -0.46 0.11
N ASN A 85 -6.89 0.61 -0.22
CA ASN A 85 -8.30 0.79 0.09
C ASN A 85 -9.19 -0.21 -0.66
N TYR A 86 -8.93 -0.42 -1.96
CA TYR A 86 -9.60 -1.46 -2.75
C TYR A 86 -9.36 -2.86 -2.17
N GLY A 87 -8.09 -3.21 -1.89
CA GLY A 87 -7.73 -4.50 -1.31
C GLY A 87 -8.44 -4.77 0.03
N LYS A 88 -8.48 -3.78 0.94
CA LYS A 88 -9.20 -3.89 2.23
C LYS A 88 -10.71 -4.11 2.10
N LYS A 89 -11.30 -3.82 0.94
CA LYS A 89 -12.72 -4.05 0.64
C LYS A 89 -12.95 -5.27 -0.28
N GLY A 90 -11.92 -6.10 -0.49
CA GLY A 90 -11.99 -7.30 -1.34
C GLY A 90 -12.05 -6.99 -2.85
N LYS A 91 -11.84 -5.74 -3.25
CA LYS A 91 -11.88 -5.27 -4.64
C LYS A 91 -10.52 -5.43 -5.32
N VAL A 92 -10.07 -6.68 -5.41
CA VAL A 92 -8.72 -7.02 -5.85
C VAL A 92 -8.46 -6.60 -7.29
N GLN A 93 -9.44 -6.81 -8.18
CA GLN A 93 -9.29 -6.45 -9.59
C GLN A 93 -9.16 -4.94 -9.78
N GLU A 94 -9.90 -4.14 -9.01
CA GLU A 94 -9.77 -2.68 -9.04
C GLU A 94 -8.40 -2.22 -8.52
N ALA A 95 -7.86 -2.87 -7.48
CA ALA A 95 -6.49 -2.60 -7.04
C ALA A 95 -5.44 -2.90 -8.13
N VAL A 96 -5.58 -4.02 -8.84
CA VAL A 96 -4.72 -4.37 -9.99
C VAL A 96 -4.88 -3.34 -11.11
N ASN A 97 -6.11 -2.94 -11.43
CA ASN A 97 -6.37 -1.95 -12.47
C ASN A 97 -5.73 -0.59 -12.15
N VAL A 98 -5.72 -0.18 -10.88
CA VAL A 98 -5.01 1.03 -10.45
C VAL A 98 -3.51 0.90 -10.70
N PHE A 99 -2.91 -0.22 -10.31
CA PHE A 99 -1.47 -0.48 -10.53
C PHE A 99 -1.09 -0.44 -12.02
N GLU A 100 -1.84 -1.13 -12.88
CA GLU A 100 -1.53 -1.22 -14.31
C GLU A 100 -1.69 0.12 -15.05
N ARG A 101 -2.54 1.03 -14.55
CA ARG A 101 -2.76 2.36 -15.14
C ARG A 101 -1.70 3.38 -14.73
N MET A 102 -0.84 3.09 -13.77
CA MET A 102 0.18 4.05 -13.30
C MET A 102 1.14 4.47 -14.42
N ASP A 103 1.69 3.49 -15.15
CA ASP A 103 2.57 3.73 -16.31
C ASP A 103 1.84 4.55 -17.40
N PHE A 104 0.54 4.30 -17.64
CA PHE A 104 -0.27 5.03 -18.63
C PHE A 104 -0.45 6.52 -18.29
N TYR A 105 -0.39 6.87 -17.01
CA TYR A 105 -0.54 8.24 -16.55
C TYR A 105 0.80 8.90 -16.20
N ASP A 106 1.93 8.44 -16.73
CA ASP A 106 3.26 8.99 -16.42
C ASP A 106 3.59 9.02 -14.92
N CYS A 107 3.10 8.02 -14.18
CA CYS A 107 3.43 7.81 -12.77
C CYS A 107 4.22 6.50 -12.64
N GLU A 108 5.55 6.60 -12.66
CA GLU A 108 6.42 5.43 -12.62
C GLU A 108 6.28 4.66 -11.28
N PRO A 109 5.90 3.37 -11.30
CA PRO A 109 5.80 2.57 -10.08
C PRO A 109 7.17 2.32 -9.44
N THR A 110 7.31 2.64 -8.16
CA THR A 110 8.50 2.30 -7.37
C THR A 110 8.27 1.06 -6.51
N VAL A 111 9.25 0.69 -5.68
CA VAL A 111 9.12 -0.36 -4.66
C VAL A 111 7.86 -0.22 -3.80
N PHE A 112 7.41 1.00 -3.51
CA PHE A 112 6.20 1.23 -2.73
C PHE A 112 4.94 0.74 -3.43
N SER A 113 4.83 0.99 -4.74
CA SER A 113 3.71 0.59 -5.57
C SER A 113 3.65 -0.91 -5.79
N TYR A 114 4.79 -1.52 -6.12
CA TYR A 114 4.93 -2.98 -6.25
C TYR A 114 4.57 -3.68 -4.94
N ASN A 115 5.10 -3.20 -3.82
CA ASN A 115 4.80 -3.75 -2.51
C ASN A 115 3.31 -3.62 -2.14
N ALA A 116 2.67 -2.51 -2.49
CA ALA A 116 1.25 -2.31 -2.24
C ALA A 116 0.39 -3.35 -2.97
N ILE A 117 0.60 -3.53 -4.28
CA ILE A 117 -0.21 -4.49 -5.05
C ILE A 117 0.13 -5.94 -4.69
N MET A 118 1.41 -6.28 -4.46
CA MET A 118 1.80 -7.61 -4.00
C MET A 118 1.14 -7.96 -2.67
N SER A 119 1.11 -7.02 -1.72
CA SER A 119 0.45 -7.19 -0.43
C SER A 119 -1.04 -7.47 -0.60
N VAL A 120 -1.76 -6.69 -1.43
CA VAL A 120 -3.18 -6.91 -1.74
C VAL A 120 -3.44 -8.31 -2.33
N LEU A 121 -2.60 -8.74 -3.27
CA LEU A 121 -2.71 -10.06 -3.92
C LEU A 121 -2.48 -11.19 -2.91
N VAL A 122 -1.40 -11.13 -2.11
CA VAL A 122 -1.09 -12.13 -1.08
C VAL A 122 -2.18 -12.18 -0.01
N ASP A 123 -2.69 -11.03 0.42
CA ASP A 123 -3.76 -10.94 1.42
C ASP A 123 -5.05 -11.57 0.93
N SER A 124 -5.28 -11.51 -0.38
CA SER A 124 -6.48 -12.05 -1.04
C SER A 124 -6.28 -13.47 -1.62
N GLY A 125 -5.13 -14.11 -1.38
CA GLY A 125 -4.85 -15.49 -1.80
C GLY A 125 -4.38 -15.67 -3.25
N TYR A 126 -4.09 -14.59 -3.97
CA TYR A 126 -3.58 -14.60 -5.35
C TYR A 126 -2.05 -14.72 -5.38
N PHE A 127 -1.52 -15.82 -4.83
CA PHE A 127 -0.09 -15.99 -4.59
C PHE A 127 0.75 -16.05 -5.87
N ASP A 128 0.24 -16.70 -6.92
CA ASP A 128 0.94 -16.80 -8.21
C ASP A 128 1.04 -15.46 -8.91
N GLN A 129 -0.04 -14.66 -8.86
CA GLN A 129 -0.08 -13.31 -9.41
C GLN A 129 0.88 -12.40 -8.61
N ALA A 130 0.91 -12.52 -7.29
CA ALA A 130 1.88 -11.79 -6.46
C ALA A 130 3.32 -12.15 -6.82
N HIS A 131 3.60 -13.42 -7.13
CA HIS A 131 4.92 -13.84 -7.58
C HIS A 131 5.28 -13.27 -8.96
N LYS A 132 4.34 -13.24 -9.90
CA LYS A 132 4.54 -12.59 -11.22
C LYS A 132 4.84 -11.11 -11.10
N VAL A 133 4.13 -10.40 -10.21
CA VAL A 133 4.39 -8.98 -9.94
C VAL A 133 5.79 -8.78 -9.34
N TYR A 134 6.21 -9.65 -8.43
CA TYR A 134 7.58 -9.62 -7.89
C TYR A 134 8.65 -9.85 -8.97
N MET A 135 8.43 -10.78 -9.90
CA MET A 135 9.35 -11.00 -11.02
C MET A 135 9.41 -9.76 -11.93
N ARG A 136 8.26 -9.16 -12.27
CA ARG A 136 8.19 -7.90 -13.02
C ARG A 136 8.96 -6.77 -12.34
N MET A 137 8.88 -6.66 -11.01
CA MET A 137 9.66 -5.69 -10.22
C MET A 137 11.16 -5.86 -10.45
N ARG A 138 11.66 -7.11 -10.39
CA ARG A 138 13.07 -7.44 -10.61
C ARG A 138 13.50 -7.21 -12.05
N ASP A 139 12.67 -7.58 -13.01
CA ASP A 139 12.94 -7.41 -14.43
C ASP A 139 13.02 -5.93 -14.82
N LYS A 140 12.27 -5.05 -14.14
CA LYS A 140 12.40 -3.59 -14.25
C LYS A 140 13.63 -3.02 -13.50
N GLY A 141 14.44 -3.85 -12.85
CA GLY A 141 15.61 -3.41 -12.08
C GLY A 141 15.27 -2.70 -10.77
N ILE A 142 14.04 -2.82 -10.27
CA ILE A 142 13.63 -2.21 -8.99
C ILE A 142 14.07 -3.13 -7.86
N THR A 143 14.97 -2.63 -7.01
CA THR A 143 15.52 -3.39 -5.87
C THR A 143 14.44 -3.69 -4.83
N PRO A 144 14.19 -4.97 -4.51
CA PRO A 144 13.31 -5.36 -3.41
C PRO A 144 13.81 -4.85 -2.06
N ASP A 145 12.89 -4.38 -1.21
CA ASP A 145 13.20 -3.97 0.16
C ASP A 145 12.75 -5.05 1.17
N VAL A 146 12.97 -4.78 2.46
CA VAL A 146 12.55 -5.65 3.57
C VAL A 146 11.07 -5.99 3.48
N TYR A 147 10.24 -5.03 3.07
CA TYR A 147 8.81 -5.22 2.98
C TYR A 147 8.43 -6.14 1.81
N SER A 148 9.13 -6.03 0.66
CA SER A 148 9.00 -6.97 -0.46
C SER A 148 9.28 -8.40 -0.02
N PHE A 149 10.38 -8.63 0.71
CA PHE A 149 10.73 -9.95 1.22
C PHE A 149 9.73 -10.46 2.26
N THR A 150 9.26 -9.59 3.16
CA THR A 150 8.25 -9.93 4.16
C THR A 150 6.94 -10.37 3.50
N ILE A 151 6.47 -9.68 2.46
CA ILE A 151 5.27 -10.08 1.69
C ILE A 151 5.46 -11.47 1.07
N ARG A 152 6.65 -11.75 0.53
CA ARG A 152 6.96 -13.08 -0.04
C ARG A 152 7.01 -14.18 1.03
N MET A 153 7.60 -13.90 2.19
CA MET A 153 7.58 -14.84 3.32
C MET A 153 6.15 -15.14 3.75
N LYS A 154 5.31 -14.11 3.90
CA LYS A 154 3.89 -14.27 4.20
C LYS A 154 3.19 -15.16 3.16
N SER A 155 3.47 -14.94 1.87
CA SER A 155 2.96 -15.80 0.79
C SER A 155 3.38 -17.27 0.94
N PHE A 156 4.65 -17.54 1.29
CA PHE A 156 5.12 -18.90 1.55
C PHE A 156 4.46 -19.53 2.78
N CYS A 157 4.33 -18.80 3.90
CA CYS A 157 3.64 -19.29 5.09
C CYS A 157 2.18 -19.63 4.78
N ARG A 158 1.44 -18.74 4.10
CA ARG A 158 0.03 -18.95 3.74
C ARG A 158 -0.21 -20.04 2.68
N THR A 159 0.86 -20.59 2.11
CA THR A 159 0.80 -21.74 1.19
C THR A 159 1.44 -22.98 1.81
N SER A 160 1.49 -23.05 3.14
CA SER A 160 2.04 -24.16 3.94
C SER A 160 3.50 -24.50 3.59
N ARG A 161 4.31 -23.47 3.33
CA ARG A 161 5.75 -23.59 3.02
C ARG A 161 6.63 -22.76 3.98
N PRO A 162 6.53 -22.92 5.31
CA PRO A 162 7.28 -22.09 6.26
C PRO A 162 8.80 -22.24 6.13
N TYR A 163 9.31 -23.42 5.74
CA TYR A 163 10.74 -23.59 5.46
C TYR A 163 11.22 -22.79 4.23
N ALA A 164 10.37 -22.55 3.23
CA ALA A 164 10.72 -21.67 2.12
C ALA A 164 10.80 -20.21 2.58
N ALA A 165 9.91 -19.81 3.50
CA ALA A 165 9.97 -18.50 4.15
C ALA A 165 11.25 -18.33 4.98
N LEU A 166 11.64 -19.35 5.76
CA LEU A 166 12.89 -19.36 6.52
C LEU A 166 14.13 -19.27 5.62
N ARG A 167 14.17 -20.04 4.53
CA ARG A 167 15.27 -19.91 3.56
C ARG A 167 15.34 -18.51 2.96
N LEU A 168 14.21 -17.88 2.68
CA LEU A 168 14.20 -16.51 2.18
C LEU A 168 14.74 -15.54 3.24
N LEU A 169 14.34 -15.68 4.50
CA LEU A 169 14.80 -14.87 5.63
C LEU A 169 16.32 -14.93 5.77
N ASN A 170 16.90 -16.14 5.82
CA ASN A 170 18.34 -16.33 5.97
C ASN A 170 19.15 -15.78 4.78
N ASN A 171 18.55 -15.67 3.59
CA ASN A 171 19.21 -15.18 2.39
C ASN A 171 19.02 -13.68 2.14
N MET A 172 18.26 -12.95 2.97
CA MET A 172 18.02 -11.50 2.77
C MET A 172 19.32 -10.69 2.76
N ALA A 173 20.24 -10.99 3.69
CA ALA A 173 21.51 -10.28 3.79
C ALA A 173 22.37 -10.43 2.51
N SER A 174 22.39 -11.63 1.91
CA SER A 174 23.08 -11.88 0.64
C SER A 174 22.48 -11.12 -0.55
N GLN A 175 21.24 -10.62 -0.40
CA GLN A 175 20.54 -9.80 -1.39
C GLN A 175 20.58 -8.30 -1.04
N GLY A 176 21.47 -7.90 -0.12
CA GLY A 176 21.67 -6.50 0.26
C GLY A 176 20.56 -5.93 1.15
N CYS A 177 19.78 -6.79 1.81
CA CYS A 177 18.64 -6.40 2.62
C CYS A 177 18.80 -6.90 4.05
N GLU A 178 18.87 -5.98 5.01
CA GLU A 178 18.97 -6.35 6.42
C GLU A 178 17.65 -6.92 6.94
N MET A 179 17.73 -7.98 7.72
CA MET A 179 16.55 -8.58 8.34
C MET A 179 15.99 -7.63 9.40
N ASN A 180 14.66 -7.66 9.61
CA ASN A 180 14.04 -6.95 10.73
C ASN A 180 13.12 -7.87 11.53
N VAL A 181 12.69 -7.40 12.70
CA VAL A 181 11.79 -8.12 13.63
C VAL A 181 10.51 -8.60 12.92
N VAL A 182 9.97 -7.80 12.00
CA VAL A 182 8.74 -8.15 11.27
C VAL A 182 8.94 -9.39 10.39
N ALA A 183 10.09 -9.51 9.72
CA ALA A 183 10.43 -10.67 8.90
C ALA A 183 10.55 -11.95 9.76
N TYR A 184 11.23 -11.89 10.90
CA TYR A 184 11.29 -12.99 11.87
C TYR A 184 9.91 -13.40 12.36
N CYS A 185 9.11 -12.46 12.86
CA CYS A 185 7.76 -12.72 13.36
C CYS A 185 6.86 -13.37 12.29
N THR A 186 7.01 -12.99 11.02
CA THR A 186 6.25 -13.59 9.91
C THR A 186 6.57 -15.07 9.72
N VAL A 187 7.85 -15.46 9.81
CA VAL A 187 8.26 -16.86 9.67
C VAL A 187 7.94 -17.68 10.92
N VAL A 188 8.16 -17.11 12.12
CA VAL A 188 7.78 -17.73 13.40
C VAL A 188 6.28 -18.03 13.44
N GLY A 189 5.44 -17.06 13.05
CA GLY A 189 4.00 -17.25 12.96
C GLY A 189 3.61 -18.38 11.99
N GLY A 190 4.24 -18.41 10.81
CA GLY A 190 4.00 -19.47 9.83
C GLY A 190 4.39 -20.87 10.33
N PHE A 191 5.49 -21.02 11.06
CA PHE A 191 5.85 -22.30 11.69
C PHE A 191 4.83 -22.71 12.76
N TYR A 192 4.35 -21.75 13.55
CA TYR A 192 3.37 -22.02 14.60
C TYR A 192 2.01 -22.47 14.04
N GLU A 193 1.54 -21.82 12.97
CA GLU A 193 0.30 -22.17 12.26
C GLU A 193 0.32 -23.59 11.67
N GLU A 194 1.49 -24.03 11.20
CA GLU A 194 1.70 -25.38 10.65
C GLU A 194 2.09 -26.43 11.71
N GLY A 195 2.16 -26.05 12.99
CA GLY A 195 2.43 -26.97 14.10
C GLY A 195 3.91 -27.25 14.40
N PHE A 196 4.84 -26.63 13.67
CA PHE A 196 6.30 -26.73 13.86
C PHE A 196 6.78 -25.87 15.04
N LYS A 197 6.32 -26.19 16.24
CA LYS A 197 6.54 -25.36 17.44
C LYS A 197 8.02 -25.26 17.83
N ALA A 198 8.79 -26.33 17.70
CA ALA A 198 10.19 -26.35 18.09
C ALA A 198 11.01 -25.36 17.23
N GLU A 199 10.80 -25.39 15.91
CA GLU A 199 11.42 -24.48 14.96
C GLU A 199 10.99 -23.04 15.18
N ALA A 200 9.71 -22.80 15.50
CA ALA A 200 9.22 -21.48 15.88
C ALA A 200 9.95 -20.93 17.12
N TYR A 201 10.12 -21.74 18.17
CA TYR A 201 10.85 -21.35 19.38
C TYR A 201 12.33 -21.11 19.12
N GLU A 202 12.99 -21.97 18.34
CA GLU A 202 14.40 -21.80 17.98
C GLU A 202 14.61 -20.49 17.20
N LEU A 203 13.75 -20.22 16.21
CA LEU A 203 13.84 -19.00 15.40
C LEU A 203 13.55 -17.75 16.24
N PHE A 204 12.59 -17.82 17.17
CA PHE A 204 12.32 -16.74 18.12
C PHE A 204 13.51 -16.48 19.04
N GLY A 205 14.17 -17.54 19.53
CA GLY A 205 15.41 -17.42 20.31
C GLY A 205 16.54 -16.74 19.52
N LYS A 206 16.71 -17.10 18.24
CA LYS A 206 17.67 -16.45 17.34
C LYS A 206 17.37 -14.96 17.15
N MET A 207 16.11 -14.59 17.02
CA MET A 207 15.68 -13.18 16.93
C MET A 207 16.11 -12.39 18.16
N ILE A 208 15.84 -12.90 19.38
CA ILE A 208 16.24 -12.24 20.64
C ILE A 208 17.75 -12.11 20.75
N ALA A 209 18.50 -13.14 20.36
CA ALA A 209 19.96 -13.14 20.43
C ALA A 209 20.61 -12.16 19.45
N SER A 210 19.90 -11.75 18.39
CA SER A 210 20.44 -10.92 17.31
C SER A 210 20.18 -9.41 17.47
N GLY A 211 19.42 -8.99 18.50
CA GLY A 211 19.09 -7.58 18.78
C GLY A 211 17.76 -7.12 18.22
#